data_AF-A0A6A6U3R1-F1
#
_entry.id   AF-A0A6A6U3R1-F1
#
_cell.length_a   1.000
_cell.length_b   1.000
_cell.length_c   1.000
_cell.angle_alpha   90.00
_cell.angle_beta   90.00
_cell.angle_gamma   90.00
#
_symmetry.space_group_name_H-M   'P 1'
#
loop_
_entity.id
_entity.type
_entity.pdbx_description
1 polymer ?
#
loop_
_entity_poly.entity_id
_entity_poly.type
_entity_poly.pdbx_seq_one_letter_code
_entity_poly.pdbx_strand_id
1 'polypeptide(L)' 'MDSADLIEQRSKDSSSGHCKDGLQHQVAQSPYTVGASFLQSVVAVFHVGVGEMRFAKHRY' A
#
# COMPACT_ATOMS: atom_id res chain seq x y z
N MET A 1 -4.96 -7.34 0.02
CA MET A 1 -5.12 -5.90 0.27
C MET A 1 -6.59 -5.63 0.24
N ASP A 2 -7.13 -5.27 1.39
CA ASP A 2 -8.54 -4.95 1.58
C ASP A 2 -8.69 -3.41 1.48
N SER A 3 -9.89 -2.90 1.24
CA SER A 3 -10.12 -1.44 1.11
C SER A 3 -9.66 -0.66 2.34
N ALA A 4 -9.72 -1.28 3.53
CA ALA A 4 -9.22 -0.72 4.77
C ALA A 4 -7.70 -0.49 4.78
N ASP A 5 -6.92 -1.29 4.03
CA ASP A 5 -5.45 -1.16 3.94
C ASP A 5 -5.03 0.10 3.16
N LEU A 6 -5.95 0.69 2.38
CA LEU A 6 -5.69 1.89 1.58
C LEU A 6 -6.08 3.19 2.29
N ILE A 7 -6.75 3.13 3.44
CA ILE A 7 -7.26 4.32 4.13
C ILE A 7 -6.26 4.78 5.20
N GLU A 8 -5.73 5.99 5.05
CA GLU A 8 -4.86 6.59 6.06
C GLU A 8 -5.68 7.19 7.20
N GLN A 9 -6.10 6.35 8.15
CA GLN A 9 -6.93 6.80 9.28
C GLN A 9 -6.26 7.88 10.14
N ARG A 10 -4.92 7.93 10.16
CA ARG A 10 -4.14 8.96 10.86
C ARG A 10 -4.18 10.32 10.18
N SER A 11 -4.58 10.36 8.92
CA SER A 11 -4.66 11.56 8.07
C SER A 11 -6.11 12.05 7.94
N LYS A 12 -6.96 11.78 8.94
CA LYS A 12 -8.36 12.22 8.95
C LYS A 12 -8.45 13.74 9.11
N ASP A 13 -9.07 14.38 8.13
CA ASP A 13 -9.39 15.80 8.20
C ASP A 13 -10.50 16.04 9.22
N SER A 14 -10.20 16.84 10.24
CA SER A 14 -11.13 17.18 11.32
C SER A 14 -12.32 18.04 10.87
N SER A 15 -12.20 18.74 9.74
CA SER A 15 -13.24 19.66 9.24
C SER A 15 -14.28 18.95 8.36
N SER A 16 -13.83 18.02 7.52
CA SER A 16 -14.68 17.28 6.58
C SER A 16 -15.02 15.85 7.05
N GLY A 17 -14.25 15.31 8.01
CA GLY A 17 -14.39 13.94 8.47
C GLY A 17 -13.87 12.88 7.49
N HIS A 18 -13.30 13.30 6.36
CA HIS A 18 -12.74 12.40 5.35
C HIS A 18 -11.31 11.98 5.69
N CYS A 19 -10.94 10.76 5.31
CA CYS A 19 -9.56 10.27 5.36
C CYS A 19 -8.93 10.38 3.97
N LYS A 20 -7.61 10.61 3.93
CA LYS A 20 -6.85 10.40 2.69
C LYS A 20 -6.77 8.91 2.38
N ASP A 21 -6.76 8.57 1.09
CA ASP A 21 -6.31 7.26 0.64
C ASP A 21 -4.80 7.28 0.37
N GLY A 22 -4.22 6.09 0.37
CA GLY A 22 -2.81 5.88 0.04
C GLY A 22 -2.57 5.69 -1.47
N LEU A 23 -3.49 6.12 -2.33
CA LEU A 23 -3.38 6.00 -3.78
C LEU A 23 -2.88 7.32 -4.36
N GLN A 24 -1.89 7.24 -5.24
CA GLN A 24 -1.43 8.39 -5.99
C GLN A 24 -1.65 8.13 -7.48
N HIS A 25 -2.43 9.01 -8.11
CA HIS A 25 -2.62 8.95 -9.55
C HIS A 25 -1.30 9.36 -10.22
N GLN A 26 -0.66 8.43 -10.92
CA GLN A 26 0.51 8.73 -11.73
C GLN A 26 0.09 8.96 -13.19
N VAL A 27 0.81 9.87 -13.86
CA VAL A 27 0.51 10.29 -15.24
C VAL A 27 0.71 9.14 -16.24
N ALA A 28 1.54 8.14 -15.89
CA ALA A 28 1.77 6.94 -16.69
C ALA A 28 0.88 5.78 -16.22
N GLN A 29 0.14 5.16 -17.14
CA GLN A 29 -0.79 4.05 -16.88
C GLN A 29 -0.11 2.71 -16.58
N SER A 30 1.21 2.61 -16.77
CA SER A 30 1.98 1.39 -16.52
C SER A 30 3.48 1.70 -16.54
N PRO A 31 4.30 1.03 -15.71
CA PRO A 31 3.92 0.05 -14.67
C PRO A 31 3.37 0.72 -13.40
N TYR A 32 2.48 0.03 -12.68
CA TYR A 32 2.03 0.45 -11.36
C TYR A 32 3.17 0.37 -10.34
N THR A 33 3.29 1.38 -9.50
CA THR A 33 4.20 1.36 -8.36
C THR A 33 3.46 0.87 -7.12
N VAL A 34 3.92 -0.22 -6.51
CA VAL A 34 3.45 -0.67 -5.20
C VAL A 34 4.33 -0.07 -4.11
N GLY A 35 3.77 0.91 -3.38
CA GLY A 35 4.47 1.69 -2.37
C GLY A 35 4.17 1.28 -0.93
N ALA A 36 4.32 2.23 -0.01
CA ALA A 36 4.15 2.02 1.43
C ALA A 36 2.78 1.42 1.81
N SER A 37 1.69 1.89 1.21
CA SER A 37 0.33 1.39 1.47
C SER A 37 0.22 -0.12 1.22
N PHE A 38 0.83 -0.62 0.15
CA PHE A 38 0.88 -2.05 -0.13
C PHE A 38 1.78 -2.79 0.85
N LEU A 39 3.00 -2.27 1.08
CA LEU A 39 3.99 -2.90 1.98
C LEU A 39 3.54 -2.96 3.45
N GLN A 40 2.65 -2.07 3.89
CA GLN A 40 2.04 -2.14 5.22
C GLN A 40 0.99 -3.25 5.36
N SER A 41 0.46 -3.76 4.25
CA SER A 41 -0.57 -4.82 4.24
C SER A 41 0.00 -6.24 4.12
N VAL A 42 1.30 -6.37 3.87
CA VAL A 42 1.98 -7.65 3.60
C VAL A 42 3.35 -7.74 4.27
N VAL A 43 3.77 -8.96 4.58
CA VAL A 43 5.18 -9.28 4.74
C VAL A 43 5.80 -9.39 3.34
N ALA A 44 6.81 -8.58 3.06
CA ALA A 44 7.58 -8.62 1.81
C ALA A 44 8.96 -9.27 2.03
N VAL A 45 9.31 -10.23 1.18
CA VAL A 45 10.63 -10.89 1.17
C VAL A 45 11.31 -10.64 -0.17
N PHE A 46 12.53 -10.09 -0.11
CA PHE A 46 13.38 -9.85 -1.27
C PHE A 46 14.41 -10.96 -1.38
N HIS A 47 14.20 -11.90 -2.31
CA HIS A 47 15.12 -13.01 -2.52
C HIS A 47 16.16 -12.64 -3.58
N VAL A 48 17.21 -11.93 -3.15
CA VAL A 48 18.24 -11.36 -4.04
C VAL A 48 18.91 -12.42 -4.92
N GLY A 49 19.19 -13.62 -4.38
CA GLY A 49 19.90 -14.68 -5.12
C GLY A 49 19.14 -15.28 -6.31
N VAL A 50 17.83 -15.05 -6.43
CA VAL A 50 17.01 -15.53 -7.55
C VAL A 50 16.25 -14.40 -8.25
N GLY A 51 16.48 -13.14 -7.85
CA GLY A 51 15.83 -11.98 -8.46
C GLY A 51 14.32 -11.91 -8.24
N GLU A 52 13.80 -12.51 -7.17
CA GLU A 52 12.35 -12.55 -6.90
C GLU A 52 11.96 -11.74 -5.67
N MET A 53 10.69 -11.28 -5.68
CA MET A 53 10.02 -10.73 -4.53
C MET A 53 8.78 -11.55 -4.21
N ARG A 54 8.55 -11.84 -2.94
CA ARG A 54 7.40 -12.63 -2.47
C ARG A 54 6.65 -11.86 -1.39
N PHE A 55 5.33 -12.01 -1.39
CA PHE A 55 4.44 -11.32 -0.46
C PHE A 55 3.54 -12.31 0.25
N ALA A 56 3.29 -12.08 1.54
CA ALA A 56 2.31 -12.83 2.32
C ALA A 56 1.46 -11.87 3.16
N LYS A 57 0.16 -12.12 3.29
CA LYS A 57 -0.72 -11.29 4.14
C LYS A 57 -0.26 -11.38 5.60
N HIS A 58 -0.29 -10.26 6.32
CA HIS A 58 -0.12 -10.30 7.78
C HIS A 58 -1.18 -11.20 8.42
N ARG A 59 -0.77 -12.01 9.39
CA ARG A 59 -1.67 -12.63 10.36
C ARG A 59 -1.60 -11.78 11.62
N TYR A 60 -2.63 -10.98 11.85
CA TYR A 60 -2.83 -10.24 13.10
C TYR A 60 -3.49 -11.14 14.14
#